data_AF-A0ABD1DHN8-F1
#
_entry.id   AF-A0ABD1DHN8-F1
#
_cell.length_a   1.000
_cell.length_b   1.000
_cell.length_c   1.000
_cell.angle_alpha   90.00
_cell.angle_beta   90.00
_cell.angle_gamma   90.00
#
_symmetry.space_group_name_H-M   'P 1'
#
loop_
_entity.id
_entity.type
_entity.pdbx_description
1 polymer ?
#
loop_
_entity_poly.entity_id
_entity_poly.type
_entity_poly.pdbx_seq_one_letter_code
_entity_poly.pdbx_strand_id
1 'polypeptide(L)'
;MRNMSYVPSNRPALLSSQDYMYALKSVLDGTDPTEQLIVVSSVWKTVANSHKAKGAIKSSPLPRRLNALLQQRSLRENCEDDDLFNVLNIVVKLLNS
;
A
#
# COMPACT_ATOMS: atom_id res chain seq x y z
N MET A 1 3.64 19.65 -4.71
CA MET A 1 4.42 18.56 -4.08
C MET A 1 4.61 17.38 -5.05
N ARG A 2 5.11 17.61 -6.27
CA ARG A 2 5.51 16.55 -7.21
C ARG A 2 7.02 16.35 -7.03
N ASN A 3 7.52 15.10 -6.99
CA ASN A 3 8.94 14.69 -7.00
C ASN A 3 9.75 14.43 -5.71
N MET A 4 9.17 14.29 -4.51
CA MET A 4 9.97 13.78 -3.36
C MET A 4 9.97 12.26 -3.18
N SER A 5 9.02 11.55 -3.81
CA SER A 5 8.85 10.10 -3.70
C SER A 5 9.79 9.27 -4.59
N TYR A 6 10.57 9.90 -5.48
CA TYR A 6 11.41 9.21 -6.47
C TYR A 6 12.92 9.26 -6.19
N VAL A 7 13.36 9.86 -5.08
CA VAL A 7 14.77 9.82 -4.68
C VAL A 7 14.96 8.64 -3.70
N PRO A 8 15.74 7.59 -4.04
CA PRO A 8 15.94 6.43 -3.17
C PRO A 8 16.45 6.78 -1.77
N SER A 9 17.19 7.88 -1.62
CA SER A 9 17.68 8.41 -0.34
C SER A 9 16.57 8.90 0.59
N ASN A 10 15.40 9.28 0.08
CA ASN A 10 14.27 9.77 0.87
C ASN A 10 13.37 8.63 1.38
N ARG A 11 13.52 7.43 0.82
CA ARG A 11 12.69 6.26 1.18
C ARG A 11 12.72 5.94 2.68
N PRO A 12 13.88 5.95 3.39
CA PRO A 12 13.89 5.74 4.84
C PRO A 12 13.14 6.82 5.62
N ALA A 13 13.27 8.09 5.22
CA ALA A 13 12.60 9.22 5.87
C ALA A 13 11.08 9.18 5.67
N LEU A 14 10.63 8.82 4.48
CA LEU A 14 9.20 8.62 4.17
C LEU A 14 8.62 7.44 4.97
N LEU A 15 9.38 6.35 5.13
CA LEU A 15 8.95 5.19 5.91
C LEU A 15 8.86 5.46 7.42
N SER A 16 9.62 6.42 7.93
CA SER A 16 9.51 6.91 9.31
C SER A 16 8.48 8.03 9.47
N SER A 17 7.94 8.59 8.37
CA SER A 17 7.00 9.70 8.43
C SER A 17 5.59 9.21 8.67
N GLN A 18 5.02 9.59 9.82
CA GLN A 18 3.64 9.28 10.16
C GLN A 18 2.65 9.99 9.21
N ASP A 19 2.94 11.23 8.80
CA ASP A 19 2.14 11.98 7.84
C ASP A 19 2.07 11.29 6.48
N TYR A 20 3.20 10.73 6.02
CA TYR A 20 3.23 9.94 4.80
C TYR A 20 2.33 8.70 4.90
N MET A 21 2.40 7.97 6.02
CA MET A 21 1.53 6.80 6.24
C MET A 21 0.04 7.18 6.28
N TYR A 22 -0.31 8.31 6.89
CA TYR A 22 -1.69 8.82 6.91
C TYR A 22 -2.15 9.28 5.54
N ALA A 23 -1.28 9.93 4.75
CA ALA A 23 -1.61 10.32 3.37
C ALA A 23 -1.92 9.09 2.51
N LEU A 24 -1.09 8.04 2.60
CA LEU A 24 -1.36 6.77 1.90
C LEU A 24 -2.68 6.15 2.37
N LYS A 25 -2.94 6.15 3.69
CA LYS A 25 -4.21 5.65 4.24
C LYS A 25 -5.40 6.45 3.70
N SER A 26 -5.31 7.77 3.62
CA SER A 26 -6.38 8.64 3.12
C SER A 26 -6.75 8.30 1.68
N VAL A 27 -5.78 8.02 0.82
CA VAL A 27 -6.04 7.58 -0.56
C VAL A 27 -6.70 6.20 -0.57
N LEU A 28 -6.24 5.28 0.28
CA LEU A 28 -6.87 3.96 0.41
C LEU A 28 -8.31 4.03 0.94
N ASP A 29 -8.64 5.03 1.76
CA ASP A 29 -10.00 5.29 2.24
C ASP A 29 -10.91 5.93 1.18
N GLY A 30 -10.34 6.48 0.12
CA GLY A 30 -11.08 7.04 -1.01
C GLY A 30 -11.84 5.99 -1.82
N THR A 31 -12.50 6.43 -2.89
CA THR A 31 -13.33 5.56 -3.74
C THR A 31 -12.73 5.29 -5.12
N ASP A 32 -11.69 6.04 -5.53
CA ASP A 32 -11.05 5.88 -6.84
C ASP A 32 -10.15 4.63 -6.87
N PRO A 33 -10.51 3.56 -7.62
CA PRO A 33 -9.69 2.36 -7.75
C PRO A 33 -8.31 2.62 -8.34
N THR A 34 -8.18 3.64 -9.20
CA THR A 34 -6.94 3.96 -9.90
C THR A 34 -5.91 4.53 -8.94
N GLU A 35 -6.33 5.50 -8.11
CA GLU A 35 -5.46 6.06 -7.06
C GLU A 35 -5.09 5.01 -6.01
N GLN A 36 -6.06 4.17 -5.62
CA GLN A 36 -5.82 3.03 -4.74
C GLN A 36 -4.76 2.09 -5.33
N LEU A 37 -4.86 1.74 -6.62
CA LEU A 37 -3.90 0.87 -7.30
C LEU A 37 -2.50 1.48 -7.33
N ILE A 38 -2.38 2.78 -7.59
CA ILE A 38 -1.10 3.51 -7.57
C ILE A 38 -0.46 3.42 -6.17
N VAL A 39 -1.25 3.66 -5.12
CA VAL A 39 -0.75 3.61 -3.74
C VAL A 39 -0.35 2.19 -3.34
N VAL A 40 -1.19 1.18 -3.59
CA VAL A 40 -0.87 -0.22 -3.27
C VAL A 40 0.38 -0.67 -4.05
N SER A 41 0.52 -0.29 -5.31
CA SER A 41 1.71 -0.56 -6.12
C SER A 41 2.97 0.13 -5.56
N SER A 42 2.82 1.35 -5.03
CA SER A 42 3.92 2.07 -4.37
C SER A 42 4.36 1.39 -3.09
N VAL A 43 3.39 0.90 -2.29
CA VAL A 43 3.67 0.10 -1.09
C VAL A 43 4.40 -1.18 -1.48
N TRP A 44 3.93 -1.91 -2.50
CA TRP A 44 4.60 -3.11 -3.00
C TRP A 44 6.06 -2.86 -3.36
N LYS A 45 6.34 -1.85 -4.20
CA LYS A 45 7.69 -1.45 -4.60
C LYS A 45 8.59 -1.09 -3.41
N THR A 46 7.99 -0.61 -2.32
CA THR A 46 8.70 -0.20 -1.12
C THR A 46 9.05 -1.39 -0.22
N VAL A 47 8.15 -2.38 -0.10
CA VAL A 47 8.34 -3.52 0.80
C VAL A 47 8.98 -4.74 0.14
N ALA A 48 8.84 -4.93 -1.17
CA ALA A 48 9.28 -6.15 -1.87
C ALA A 48 10.77 -6.48 -1.68
N ASN A 49 11.63 -5.46 -1.49
CA ASN A 49 13.07 -5.62 -1.35
C ASN A 49 13.64 -4.99 -0.06
N SER A 50 12.80 -4.76 0.97
CA SER A 50 13.27 -4.11 2.20
C SER A 50 12.54 -4.58 3.45
N HIS A 51 13.23 -5.37 4.29
CA HIS A 51 12.76 -5.81 5.59
C HIS A 51 12.45 -4.64 6.53
N LYS A 52 13.29 -3.59 6.51
CA LYS A 52 13.05 -2.37 7.31
C LYS A 52 11.76 -1.67 6.88
N ALA A 53 11.53 -1.54 5.57
CA ALA A 53 10.31 -0.95 5.05
C ALA A 53 9.07 -1.77 5.40
N LYS A 54 9.17 -3.10 5.27
CA LYS A 54 8.12 -4.02 5.68
C LYS A 54 7.78 -3.85 7.17
N GLY A 55 8.78 -3.75 8.05
CA GLY A 55 8.59 -3.45 9.47
C GLY A 55 7.84 -2.14 9.72
N ALA A 56 8.26 -1.05 9.07
CA ALA A 56 7.62 0.25 9.20
C ALA A 56 6.16 0.27 8.71
N ILE A 57 5.87 -0.41 7.59
CA ILE A 57 4.50 -0.56 7.10
C ILE A 57 3.67 -1.41 8.07
N LYS A 58 4.21 -2.52 8.59
CA LYS A 58 3.52 -3.39 9.56
C LYS A 58 3.18 -2.68 10.88
N SER A 59 4.00 -1.71 11.31
CA SER A 59 3.72 -0.90 12.50
C SER A 59 2.85 0.32 12.24
N SER A 60 2.47 0.59 10.99
CA SER A 60 1.61 1.71 10.61
C SER A 60 0.11 1.33 10.63
N PRO A 61 -0.81 2.28 10.41
CA PRO A 61 -2.24 1.98 10.22
C PRO A 61 -2.58 1.25 8.91
N LEU A 62 -1.64 1.14 7.96
CA LEU A 62 -1.89 0.62 6.62
C LEU A 62 -2.28 -0.87 6.56
N PRO A 63 -1.71 -1.81 7.33
CA PRO A 63 -2.03 -3.23 7.22
C PRO A 63 -3.51 -3.50 7.45
N ARG A 64 -4.12 -2.86 8.46
CA ARG A 64 -5.55 -3.01 8.72
C ARG A 64 -6.38 -2.52 7.54
N ARG A 65 -6.01 -1.38 6.95
CA ARG A 65 -6.76 -0.81 5.82
C ARG A 65 -6.59 -1.64 4.54
N LEU A 66 -5.38 -2.10 4.24
CA LEU A 66 -5.09 -2.98 3.11
C LEU A 66 -5.89 -4.29 3.20
N ASN A 67 -5.95 -4.91 4.38
CA ASN A 67 -6.77 -6.11 4.61
C ASN A 67 -8.27 -5.82 4.41
N ALA A 68 -8.78 -4.72 4.96
CA ALA A 68 -10.19 -4.34 4.77
C ALA A 68 -10.52 -4.08 3.30
N LEU A 69 -9.63 -3.41 2.55
CA LEU A 69 -9.83 -3.15 1.12
C LEU A 69 -9.77 -4.44 0.31
N LEU A 70 -8.86 -5.36 0.64
CA LEU A 70 -8.78 -6.67 0.01
C LEU A 70 -10.09 -7.46 0.21
N GLN A 71 -10.63 -7.50 1.43
CA GLN A 71 -11.92 -8.13 1.73
C GLN A 71 -13.09 -7.47 0.99
N GLN A 72 -13.11 -6.14 0.90
CA GLN A 72 -14.15 -5.43 0.14
C GLN A 72 -14.11 -5.78 -1.35
N ARG A 73 -12.90 -5.93 -1.92
CA ARG A 73 -12.70 -6.27 -3.33
C ARG A 73 -12.99 -7.74 -3.63
N SER A 74 -12.66 -8.66 -2.71
CA SER A 74 -12.92 -10.09 -2.88
C SER A 74 -14.40 -10.45 -2.97
N LEU A 75 -15.29 -9.57 -2.52
CA LEU A 75 -16.74 -9.76 -2.57
C LEU A 75 -17.36 -9.33 -3.91
N ARG A 76 -16.57 -8.73 -4.81
CA ARG A 76 -17.04 -8.34 -6.14
C ARG A 76 -17.04 -9.53 -7.09
N GLU A 77 -18.01 -9.56 -8.00
CA GLU A 77 -17.99 -10.50 -9.12
C GLU A 77 -16.74 -10.28 -9.98
N ASN A 78 -16.14 -11.38 -10.45
CA ASN A 78 -14.92 -11.37 -11.26
C ASN A 78 -13.76 -10.60 -10.62
N CYS A 79 -13.61 -10.67 -9.28
CA CYS A 79 -12.50 -9.98 -8.59
C CYS A 79 -11.11 -10.43 -9.07
N GLU A 80 -10.98 -11.62 -9.65
CA GLU A 80 -9.74 -12.13 -10.26
C GLU A 80 -9.27 -11.29 -11.45
N ASP A 81 -10.18 -10.59 -12.14
CA ASP A 81 -9.87 -9.66 -13.23
C ASP A 81 -9.59 -8.22 -12.74
N ASP A 82 -9.74 -7.94 -11.42
CA ASP A 82 -9.47 -6.63 -10.82
C ASP A 82 -7.97 -6.51 -10.46
N ASP A 83 -7.23 -5.70 -11.22
CA ASP A 83 -5.81 -5.40 -10.98
C ASP A 83 -5.54 -4.97 -9.53
N LEU A 84 -6.42 -4.15 -8.95
CA LEU A 84 -6.25 -3.70 -7.57
C LEU A 84 -6.40 -4.87 -6.58
N PHE A 85 -7.35 -5.77 -6.81
CA PHE A 85 -7.49 -6.98 -6.00
C PHE A 85 -6.22 -7.84 -6.06
N ASN A 86 -5.70 -8.07 -7.27
CA ASN A 86 -4.51 -8.87 -7.51
C ASN A 86 -3.28 -8.29 -6.79
N VAL A 87 -3.03 -6.98 -6.93
CA VAL A 87 -1.91 -6.33 -6.25
C VAL A 87 -2.10 -6.29 -4.73
N LEU A 88 -3.32 -6.04 -4.23
CA LEU A 88 -3.62 -6.11 -2.80
C LEU A 88 -3.31 -7.48 -2.20
N ASN A 89 -3.70 -8.55 -2.89
CA ASN A 89 -3.45 -9.91 -2.45
C ASN A 89 -1.95 -10.19 -2.30
N ILE A 90 -1.14 -9.76 -3.29
CA ILE A 90 0.33 -9.88 -3.25
C ILE A 90 0.90 -9.08 -2.08
N VAL A 91 0.49 -7.82 -1.90
CA VAL A 91 1.01 -6.95 -0.84
C VAL A 91 0.66 -7.49 0.54
N VAL A 92 -0.58 -7.90 0.78
CA VAL A 92 -1.00 -8.46 2.06
C VAL A 92 -0.24 -9.74 2.39
N LYS A 93 -0.07 -10.66 1.42
CA LYS A 93 0.76 -11.86 1.59
C LYS A 93 2.21 -11.50 1.93
N LEU A 94 2.79 -10.53 1.23
CA LEU A 94 4.15 -10.06 1.50
C LEU A 94 4.30 -9.41 2.88
N LEU A 95 3.28 -8.75 3.41
CA LEU A 95 3.33 -8.20 4.76
C LEU A 95 3.17 -9.28 5.84
N ASN A 96 2.45 -10.35 5.53
CA ASN A 96 2.18 -11.45 6.47
C ASN A 96 3.27 -12.54 6.50
N SER A 97 4.11 -12.65 5.46
CA SER A 97 5.33 -13.46 5.50
C SER A 97 6.36 -12.92 6.48
#